data_AF-A0A2N6CJ99-F1
#
_entry.id   AF-A0A2N6CJ99-F1
#
_cell.length_a   1.000
_cell.length_b   1.000
_cell.length_c   1.000
_cell.angle_alpha   90.00
_cell.angle_beta   90.00
_cell.angle_gamma   90.00
#
_symmetry.space_group_name_H-M   'P 1'
#
loop_
_entity.id
_entity.type
_entity.pdbx_description
1 polymer ?
#
loop_
_entity_poly.entity_id
_entity_poly.type
_entity_poly.pdbx_seq_one_letter_code
_entity_poly.pdbx_strand_id
1 'polypeptide(L)'
;MAKTLKEKIRITYLAVAVKNPGYVWGKKSWSFSAYTHHGNTWGEYGGSAKFPVKKKHAFDLPKSSFSIEIDVTGQRSVEIGFIAKLHALGTTFDMGKVVHTLRAPFKQIIARIDTVKNFSVWMSVELLVRGRGGVQNPNEFFASRDTRGGKIMTTVSGKRVARWVEVCPVKPVPNATRRWPVRPLLPAGTAAAFTNTSGVTTVLPNDDVNVITNPAVVPILTRAEASVSTCARYHVTYARPLTLNLDRLRWKVHSISGGGRAEVFGSNKGDQVYVRGIASGEILIEVTLDGARVAAIRARVMRIKKIKCRFTIVNGPRGSGTLSGPSDIVKHLAIANRFLRQAGIWFVLDTGKTVKDRAKATKIPGIFRVSVARGVTRNISLAGFPKATQLNYVENLMNFVYIHSCAPLPSGGRILGAATDFPASRAGTRISDSGTPSSSWIPPTGLPPDATAKRNTMKLLDRRQRNNHPKLFAMYITNACGSPTSNAGMLTYGTTIAHEIGHVLSLRHRNLNIMRGGVETSGHDGLKHPPQENLMHANNPATQAQDLDLLQVKAIHRSPLTR
;
A
#
# COMPACT_ATOMS: atom_id res chain seq x y z
N MET A 1 48.52 -31.33 0.33
CA MET A 1 48.73 -30.37 1.44
C MET A 1 48.33 -28.97 0.98
N ALA A 2 47.31 -28.38 1.60
CA ALA A 2 46.89 -27.01 1.27
C ALA A 2 47.89 -26.01 1.86
N LYS A 3 48.50 -25.15 1.04
CA LYS A 3 49.28 -23.99 1.52
C LYS A 3 48.35 -23.10 2.34
N THR A 4 48.59 -22.99 3.66
CA THR A 4 47.93 -22.02 4.52
C THR A 4 48.19 -20.62 3.95
N LEU A 5 47.14 -19.95 3.49
CA LEU A 5 47.26 -18.58 2.98
C LEU A 5 47.56 -17.67 4.17
N LYS A 6 48.59 -16.84 4.01
CA LYS A 6 49.00 -15.90 5.05
C LYS A 6 48.02 -14.72 5.10
N GLU A 7 47.41 -14.49 6.25
CA GLU A 7 46.68 -13.26 6.54
C GLU A 7 47.69 -12.18 6.92
N LYS A 8 47.79 -11.12 6.12
CA LYS A 8 48.71 -10.02 6.38
C LYS A 8 47.96 -8.72 6.57
N ILE A 9 48.45 -7.88 7.47
CA ILE A 9 47.99 -6.50 7.63
C ILE A 9 49.17 -5.54 7.45
N ARG A 10 48.90 -4.33 6.99
CA ARG A 10 49.85 -3.21 7.00
C ARG A 10 49.38 -2.16 7.99
N ILE A 11 50.22 -1.83 8.95
CA ILE A 11 49.97 -0.73 9.90
C ILE A 11 50.83 0.44 9.46
N THR A 12 50.24 1.64 9.39
CA THR A 12 50.95 2.87 9.03
C THR A 12 50.56 3.98 9.98
N TYR A 13 51.51 4.60 10.66
CA TYR A 13 51.27 5.85 11.39
C TYR A 13 51.39 7.01 10.41
N LEU A 14 50.29 7.75 10.26
CA LEU A 14 50.11 8.76 9.23
C LEU A 14 50.64 10.12 9.67
N ALA A 15 50.30 10.54 10.89
CA ALA A 15 50.60 11.86 11.40
C ALA A 15 50.64 11.88 12.93
N VAL A 16 51.32 12.88 13.50
CA VAL A 16 51.35 13.16 14.94
C VAL A 16 51.02 14.62 15.19
N ALA A 17 50.19 14.89 16.21
CA ALA A 17 49.95 16.23 16.74
C ALA A 17 50.49 16.32 18.16
N VAL A 18 51.47 17.20 18.38
CA VAL A 18 51.98 17.49 19.72
C VAL A 18 51.00 18.42 20.43
N LYS A 19 50.58 18.05 21.66
CA LYS A 19 49.64 18.83 22.47
C LYS A 19 50.36 19.95 23.23
N ASN A 20 49.92 20.29 24.44
CA ASN A 20 50.47 21.35 25.28
C ASN A 20 51.25 20.76 26.47
N PRO A 21 52.42 20.14 26.26
CA PRO A 21 53.26 19.76 27.39
C PRO A 21 53.75 21.05 28.07
N GLY A 22 53.52 21.18 29.38
CA GLY A 22 53.72 22.42 30.15
C GLY A 22 55.13 23.01 30.13
N TYR A 23 56.10 22.33 29.52
CA TYR A 23 57.53 22.63 29.55
C TYR A 23 58.17 22.92 28.17
N VAL A 24 57.37 23.10 27.10
CA VAL A 24 57.89 23.31 25.74
C VAL A 24 57.71 24.75 25.25
N TRP A 25 58.78 25.54 25.31
CA TRP A 25 58.89 26.86 24.68
C TRP A 25 59.71 26.78 23.38
N GLY A 26 59.16 27.29 22.26
CA GLY A 26 59.81 27.28 20.96
C GLY A 26 59.76 25.95 20.20
N LYS A 27 60.56 25.82 19.13
CA LYS A 27 60.77 24.53 18.43
C LYS A 27 61.67 23.65 19.31
N LYS A 28 61.25 22.43 19.59
CA LYS A 28 62.07 21.41 20.28
C LYS A 28 62.17 20.15 19.44
N SER A 29 63.20 19.36 19.71
CA SER A 29 63.46 18.13 18.98
C SER A 29 62.68 16.97 19.61
N TRP A 30 61.86 16.28 18.82
CA TRP A 30 61.09 15.11 19.25
C TRP A 30 61.55 13.88 18.50
N SER A 31 61.60 12.72 19.14
CA SER A 31 61.76 11.44 18.46
C SER A 31 60.56 10.55 18.72
N PHE A 32 60.18 9.77 17.72
CA PHE A 32 59.05 8.86 17.81
C PHE A 32 59.47 7.45 17.39
N SER A 33 58.99 6.44 18.10
CA SER A 33 59.13 5.05 17.66
C SER A 33 57.79 4.34 17.75
N ALA A 34 57.61 3.35 16.90
CA ALA A 34 56.44 2.50 16.82
C ALA A 34 56.86 1.06 17.10
N TYR A 35 55.97 0.28 17.69
CA TYR A 35 56.22 -1.14 17.88
C TYR A 35 54.96 -1.94 17.63
N THR A 36 55.16 -3.22 17.34
CA THR A 36 54.11 -4.22 17.27
C THR A 36 54.50 -5.44 18.06
N HIS A 37 53.51 -6.03 18.72
CA HIS A 37 53.64 -7.23 19.52
C HIS A 37 52.53 -8.22 19.14
N HIS A 38 52.93 -9.39 18.65
CA HIS A 38 52.01 -10.47 18.27
C HIS A 38 52.63 -11.83 18.60
N GLY A 39 51.94 -12.63 19.41
CA GLY A 39 52.52 -13.84 20.01
C GLY A 39 53.75 -13.50 20.85
N ASN A 40 54.88 -14.14 20.55
CA ASN A 40 56.19 -13.88 21.18
C ASN A 40 57.08 -12.94 20.34
N THR A 41 56.54 -12.33 19.28
CA THR A 41 57.32 -11.52 18.34
C THR A 41 57.15 -10.04 18.66
N TRP A 42 58.27 -9.36 18.93
CA TRP A 42 58.35 -7.91 19.10
C TRP A 42 59.09 -7.30 17.91
N GLY A 43 58.49 -6.29 17.27
CA GLY A 43 59.13 -5.53 16.20
C GLY A 43 59.00 -4.03 16.44
N GLU A 44 60.12 -3.33 16.56
CA GLU A 44 60.19 -1.86 16.61
C GLU A 44 60.51 -1.30 15.22
N TYR A 45 59.86 -0.21 14.85
CA TYR A 45 60.00 0.50 13.58
C TYR A 45 59.68 1.98 13.80
N GLY A 46 59.96 2.85 12.84
CA GLY A 46 60.04 4.28 13.10
C GLY A 46 61.42 4.58 13.69
N GLY A 47 62.25 5.24 12.89
CA GLY A 47 63.61 5.58 13.29
C GLY A 47 63.64 6.64 14.39
N SER A 48 64.77 6.75 15.07
CA SER A 48 65.14 7.80 16.02
C SER A 48 65.25 9.21 15.40
N ALA A 49 64.59 9.44 14.26
CA ALA A 49 64.53 10.69 13.55
C ALA A 49 64.00 11.79 14.48
N LYS A 50 64.77 12.88 14.53
CA LYS A 50 64.50 14.04 15.36
C LYS A 50 63.69 15.05 14.57
N PHE A 51 62.46 15.29 14.97
CA PHE A 51 61.54 16.24 14.36
C PHE A 51 61.57 17.56 15.14
N PRO A 52 61.87 18.71 14.49
CA PRO A 52 61.75 20.02 15.13
C PRO A 52 60.28 20.46 15.16
N VAL A 53 59.59 20.25 16.28
CA VAL A 53 58.14 20.46 16.41
C VAL A 53 57.82 21.57 17.42
N LYS A 54 56.81 22.40 17.12
CA LYS A 54 56.25 23.40 18.06
C LYS A 54 55.02 22.82 18.78
N LYS A 55 54.69 23.36 19.96
CA LYS A 55 53.43 23.04 20.66
C LYS A 55 52.22 23.26 19.75
N LYS A 56 51.20 22.40 19.87
CA LYS A 56 49.96 22.41 19.04
C LYS A 56 50.18 22.23 17.53
N HIS A 57 51.35 21.75 17.10
CA HIS A 57 51.63 21.48 15.69
C HIS A 57 51.35 20.02 15.35
N ALA A 58 50.77 19.79 14.17
CA ALA A 58 50.59 18.49 13.58
C ALA A 58 51.47 18.36 12.33
N PHE A 59 52.02 17.18 12.09
CA PHE A 59 52.82 16.91 10.90
C PHE A 59 52.72 15.43 10.51
N ASP A 60 52.96 15.17 9.23
CA ASP A 60 52.92 13.82 8.68
C ASP A 60 54.20 13.06 9.01
N LEU A 61 54.04 11.76 9.27
CA LEU A 61 55.16 10.85 9.47
C LEU A 61 55.59 10.24 8.13
N PRO A 62 56.90 10.05 7.89
CA PRO A 62 57.37 9.36 6.70
C PRO A 62 56.85 7.92 6.66
N LYS A 63 55.94 7.63 5.72
CA LYS A 63 55.33 6.29 5.60
C LYS A 63 56.37 5.18 5.46
N SER A 64 57.49 5.44 4.77
CA SER A 64 58.60 4.49 4.62
C SER A 64 59.25 4.10 5.95
N SER A 65 59.19 4.96 6.96
CA SER A 65 59.78 4.71 8.28
C SER A 65 58.75 4.25 9.31
N PHE A 66 57.48 4.65 9.15
CA PHE A 66 56.40 4.39 10.11
C PHE A 66 55.30 3.48 9.55
N SER A 67 55.69 2.51 8.71
CA SER A 67 54.80 1.47 8.19
C SER A 67 55.44 0.10 8.35
N ILE A 68 54.63 -0.90 8.70
CA ILE A 68 55.06 -2.29 8.84
C ILE A 68 53.99 -3.24 8.32
N GLU A 69 54.43 -4.32 7.67
CA GLU A 69 53.57 -5.45 7.33
C GLU A 69 53.76 -6.59 8.33
N ILE A 70 52.65 -7.15 8.79
CA ILE A 70 52.65 -8.21 9.80
C ILE A 70 51.82 -9.38 9.31
N ASP A 71 52.36 -10.58 9.47
CA ASP A 71 51.65 -11.83 9.27
C ASP A 71 50.84 -12.13 10.53
N VAL A 72 49.52 -12.02 10.42
CA VAL A 72 48.57 -12.21 11.51
C VAL A 72 47.83 -13.55 11.41
N THR A 73 48.33 -14.46 10.57
CA THR A 73 47.73 -15.78 10.38
C THR A 73 47.62 -16.51 11.71
N GLY A 74 46.39 -16.86 12.10
CA GLY A 74 46.10 -17.58 13.34
C GLY A 74 46.21 -16.73 14.62
N GLN A 75 46.49 -15.42 14.51
CA GLN A 75 46.57 -14.52 15.65
C GLN A 75 45.18 -14.05 16.08
N ARG A 76 44.88 -14.12 17.39
CA ARG A 76 43.63 -13.58 17.95
C ARG A 76 43.68 -12.07 18.15
N SER A 77 44.88 -11.52 18.33
CA SER A 77 45.10 -10.09 18.53
C SER A 77 46.53 -9.69 18.19
N VAL A 78 46.70 -8.41 17.86
CA VAL A 78 48.00 -7.75 17.69
C VAL A 78 47.96 -6.47 18.50
N GLU A 79 48.95 -6.29 19.38
CA GLU A 79 49.16 -5.02 20.07
C GLU A 79 50.08 -4.14 19.23
N ILE A 80 49.72 -2.88 19.09
CA ILE A 80 50.51 -1.87 18.40
C ILE A 80 50.69 -0.67 19.33
N GLY A 81 51.87 -0.07 19.31
CA GLY A 81 52.16 1.06 20.16
C GLY A 81 53.03 2.11 19.49
N PHE A 82 52.94 3.31 20.03
CA PHE A 82 53.66 4.48 19.53
C PHE A 82 54.15 5.30 20.72
N ILE A 83 55.44 5.59 20.74
CA ILE A 83 56.18 6.23 21.83
C ILE A 83 56.70 7.57 21.35
N ALA A 84 56.59 8.60 22.19
CA ALA A 84 57.15 9.91 21.92
C ALA A 84 58.18 10.29 23.00
N LYS A 85 59.31 10.84 22.58
CA LYS A 85 60.34 11.40 23.47
C LYS A 85 60.67 12.83 23.06
N LEU A 86 60.87 13.70 24.04
CA LEU A 86 61.25 15.10 23.87
C LEU A 86 62.73 15.27 24.25
N HIS A 87 63.52 15.87 23.36
CA HIS A 87 64.93 16.17 23.58
C HIS A 87 65.08 17.67 23.87
N ALA A 88 65.43 18.03 25.10
CA ALA A 88 65.61 19.41 25.53
C ALA A 88 66.64 19.54 26.65
N LEU A 89 67.47 20.59 26.60
CA LEU A 89 68.46 20.92 27.65
C LEU A 89 69.42 19.77 27.99
N GLY A 90 69.86 19.00 26.98
CA GLY A 90 70.74 17.86 27.18
C GLY A 90 70.06 16.59 27.71
N THR A 91 68.77 16.65 28.03
CA THR A 91 68.00 15.53 28.61
C THR A 91 66.92 15.03 27.65
N THR A 92 66.61 13.73 27.71
CA THR A 92 65.48 13.12 27.00
C THR A 92 64.34 12.86 27.98
N PHE A 93 63.19 13.46 27.73
CA PHE A 93 61.97 13.27 28.51
C PHE A 93 61.05 12.26 27.81
N ASP A 94 60.54 11.28 28.56
CA ASP A 94 59.49 10.39 28.07
C ASP A 94 58.16 11.14 28.04
N MET A 95 57.57 11.26 26.84
CA MET A 95 56.31 11.97 26.63
C MET A 95 55.12 11.01 26.62
N GLY A 96 55.37 9.74 26.97
CA GLY A 96 54.38 8.69 27.08
C GLY A 96 54.27 7.83 25.82
N LYS A 97 53.46 6.78 25.96
CA LYS A 97 53.13 5.85 24.89
C LYS A 97 51.62 5.74 24.70
N VAL A 98 51.20 5.49 23.48
CA VAL A 98 49.86 4.99 23.18
C VAL A 98 49.95 3.53 22.80
N VAL A 99 48.96 2.75 23.22
CA VAL A 99 48.86 1.31 22.93
C VAL A 99 47.46 1.02 22.44
N HIS A 100 47.33 0.22 21.39
CA HIS A 100 46.07 -0.22 20.83
C HIS A 100 46.12 -1.70 20.49
N THR A 101 45.09 -2.44 20.88
CA THR A 101 44.99 -3.87 20.57
C THR A 101 44.01 -4.08 19.42
N LEU A 102 44.52 -4.50 18.28
CA LEU A 102 43.72 -5.00 17.17
C LEU A 102 43.29 -6.44 17.47
N ARG A 103 42.01 -6.77 17.29
CA ARG A 103 41.48 -8.12 17.55
C ARG A 103 40.92 -8.74 16.27
N ALA A 104 41.05 -10.06 16.17
CA ALA A 104 40.42 -10.83 15.10
C ALA A 104 38.86 -10.78 15.24
N PRO A 105 38.11 -10.72 14.11
CA PRO A 105 38.59 -10.56 12.75
C PRO A 105 39.18 -9.14 12.53
N PHE A 106 40.40 -9.08 11.99
CA PHE A 106 41.09 -7.82 11.74
C PHE A 106 40.32 -6.99 10.70
N LYS A 107 40.27 -5.66 10.90
CA LYS A 107 39.51 -4.74 10.05
C LYS A 107 40.41 -3.64 9.52
N GLN A 108 40.11 -3.17 8.31
CA GLN A 108 40.70 -1.94 7.80
C GLN A 108 40.11 -0.75 8.55
N ILE A 109 40.98 0.07 9.15
CA ILE A 109 40.57 1.21 9.97
C ILE A 109 41.50 2.39 9.76
N ILE A 110 40.99 3.60 9.99
CA ILE A 110 41.79 4.79 10.29
C ILE A 110 41.39 5.22 11.69
N ALA A 111 42.36 5.34 12.59
CA ALA A 111 42.12 5.65 13.99
C ALA A 111 43.01 6.80 14.44
N ARG A 112 42.48 7.61 15.33
CA ARG A 112 43.23 8.58 16.12
C ARG A 112 43.37 8.03 17.53
N ILE A 113 44.60 7.96 18.04
CA ILE A 113 44.89 7.54 19.40
C ILE A 113 45.54 8.71 20.14
N ASP A 114 45.05 8.97 21.34
CA ASP A 114 45.42 10.12 22.15
C ASP A 114 46.15 9.68 23.41
N THR A 115 47.27 10.35 23.73
CA THR A 115 47.70 10.42 25.14
C THR A 115 46.91 11.51 25.86
N VAL A 116 46.78 11.40 27.18
CA VAL A 116 46.01 12.36 27.98
C VAL A 116 46.54 13.79 27.82
N LYS A 117 47.86 14.01 27.79
CA LYS A 117 48.45 15.36 27.87
C LYS A 117 49.41 15.75 26.74
N ASN A 118 50.05 14.80 26.04
CA ASN A 118 51.31 15.11 25.34
C ASN A 118 51.22 15.09 23.80
N PHE A 119 50.52 14.13 23.21
CA PHE A 119 50.36 14.01 21.76
C PHE A 119 49.14 13.17 21.34
N SER A 120 48.73 13.32 20.08
CA SER A 120 47.80 12.47 19.34
C SER A 120 48.52 11.86 18.15
N VAL A 121 48.19 10.62 17.78
CA VAL A 121 48.71 9.96 16.58
C VAL A 121 47.57 9.44 15.72
N TRP A 122 47.66 9.61 14.41
CA TRP A 122 46.76 9.00 13.44
C TRP A 122 47.43 7.77 12.84
N MET A 123 46.69 6.68 12.72
CA MET A 123 47.17 5.45 12.12
C MET A 123 46.13 4.87 11.15
N SER A 124 46.59 4.12 10.16
CA SER A 124 45.75 3.27 9.32
C SER A 124 46.20 1.81 9.41
N VAL A 125 45.23 0.91 9.41
CA VAL A 125 45.43 -0.53 9.24
C VAL A 125 44.82 -0.93 7.91
N GLU A 126 45.59 -1.55 7.03
CA GLU A 126 45.17 -2.05 5.72
C GLU A 126 45.22 -3.58 5.74
N LEU A 127 44.19 -4.25 5.22
CA LEU A 127 44.18 -5.71 5.08
C LEU A 127 44.83 -6.10 3.75
N LEU A 128 45.94 -6.84 3.81
CA LEU A 128 46.69 -7.29 2.63
C LEU A 128 46.21 -8.68 2.17
N VAL A 129 44.89 -8.86 2.01
CA VAL A 129 44.31 -10.11 1.53
C VAL A 129 44.54 -10.23 0.02
N ARG A 130 45.01 -11.38 -0.47
CA ARG A 130 45.08 -11.67 -1.91
C ARG A 130 43.66 -11.73 -2.49
N GLY A 131 43.24 -10.63 -3.11
CA GLY A 131 41.99 -10.52 -3.82
C GLY A 131 41.42 -9.11 -3.66
N ARG A 132 41.73 -8.22 -4.61
CA ARG A 132 40.91 -7.02 -4.79
C ARG A 132 39.55 -7.50 -5.28
N GLY A 133 38.57 -7.64 -4.39
CA GLY A 133 37.19 -7.48 -4.83
C GLY A 133 37.13 -6.08 -5.45
N GLY A 134 36.86 -5.99 -6.75
CA GLY A 134 36.73 -4.70 -7.43
C GLY A 134 35.65 -3.84 -6.75
N VAL A 135 35.51 -2.59 -7.22
CA VAL A 135 34.37 -1.75 -6.83
C VAL A 135 33.10 -2.54 -7.13
N GLN A 136 32.41 -2.95 -6.07
CA GLN A 136 31.24 -3.81 -6.18
C GLN A 136 30.09 -3.01 -6.81
N ASN A 137 29.37 -3.63 -7.75
CA ASN A 137 28.18 -3.03 -8.32
C ASN A 137 27.16 -2.80 -7.19
N PRO A 138 26.75 -1.54 -6.92
CA PRO A 138 25.84 -1.22 -5.82
C PRO A 138 24.43 -1.84 -5.97
N ASN A 139 24.14 -2.50 -7.09
CA ASN A 139 22.85 -3.16 -7.36
C ASN A 139 22.86 -4.68 -7.10
N GLU A 140 23.97 -5.26 -6.65
CA GLU A 140 24.10 -6.70 -6.42
C GLU A 140 24.25 -7.04 -4.93
N PHE A 141 23.68 -8.18 -4.51
CA PHE A 141 23.90 -8.74 -3.18
C PHE A 141 25.16 -9.61 -3.24
N PHE A 142 26.16 -9.22 -2.45
CA PHE A 142 27.39 -9.97 -2.32
C PHE A 142 27.32 -10.82 -1.06
N ALA A 143 27.41 -12.13 -1.23
CA ALA A 143 27.56 -13.08 -0.14
C ALA A 143 28.93 -13.74 -0.24
N SER A 144 29.63 -13.80 0.89
CA SER A 144 30.86 -14.58 1.01
C SER A 144 30.58 -15.77 1.89
N ARG A 145 31.27 -16.88 1.62
CA ARG A 145 31.30 -17.99 2.57
C ARG A 145 31.96 -17.50 3.86
N ASP A 146 31.45 -17.96 5.00
CA ASP A 146 32.03 -17.69 6.31
C ASP A 146 33.45 -18.26 6.45
N THR A 147 33.70 -19.38 5.76
CA THR A 147 34.96 -20.12 5.69
C THR A 147 35.14 -20.72 4.30
N ARG A 148 36.38 -21.02 3.90
CA ARG A 148 36.66 -21.61 2.57
C ARG A 148 36.05 -23.01 2.48
N GLY A 149 35.15 -23.21 1.50
CA GLY A 149 34.41 -24.47 1.35
C GLY A 149 33.23 -24.63 2.32
N GLY A 150 33.05 -23.68 3.25
CA GLY A 150 31.93 -23.65 4.19
C GLY A 150 30.60 -23.54 3.45
N LYS A 151 29.58 -24.26 3.90
CA LYS A 151 28.24 -24.23 3.29
C LYS A 151 27.44 -22.97 3.68
N ILE A 152 27.92 -22.23 4.67
CA ILE A 152 27.26 -21.04 5.21
C ILE A 152 27.77 -19.82 4.45
N MET A 153 26.83 -19.08 3.85
CA MET A 153 27.08 -17.84 3.12
C MET A 153 26.56 -16.68 3.98
N THR A 154 27.39 -15.65 4.18
CA THR A 154 27.04 -14.42 4.89
C THR A 154 27.01 -13.27 3.90
N THR A 155 25.94 -12.49 3.88
CA THR A 155 25.84 -11.27 3.08
C THR A 155 26.80 -10.23 3.62
N VAL A 156 27.79 -9.83 2.81
CA VAL A 156 28.90 -8.94 3.20
C VAL A 156 28.66 -7.50 2.73
N SER A 157 27.96 -7.33 1.62
CA SER A 157 27.52 -6.04 1.12
C SER A 157 26.31 -6.20 0.20
N GLY A 158 25.48 -5.17 0.13
CA GLY A 158 24.32 -5.14 -0.75
C GLY A 158 23.49 -3.93 -0.35
N LYS A 159 22.94 -3.22 -1.32
CA LYS A 159 22.09 -2.08 -1.02
C LYS A 159 20.87 -2.58 -0.24
N ARG A 160 20.64 -2.02 0.95
CA ARG A 160 19.27 -1.93 1.49
C ARG A 160 18.48 -1.10 0.47
N VAL A 161 17.93 -1.74 -0.55
CA VAL A 161 16.98 -1.06 -1.45
C VAL A 161 15.73 -0.88 -0.61
N ALA A 162 15.61 0.29 0.01
CA ALA A 162 14.40 0.70 0.67
C ALA A 162 13.34 0.82 -0.44
N ARG A 163 12.51 -0.22 -0.53
CA ARG A 163 11.52 -0.42 -1.57
C ARG A 163 10.15 -0.52 -0.93
N TRP A 164 9.16 0.04 -1.60
CA TRP A 164 7.79 0.03 -1.14
C TRP A 164 6.87 -0.20 -2.32
N VAL A 165 5.98 -1.18 -2.23
CA VAL A 165 5.01 -1.51 -3.27
C VAL A 165 3.63 -1.57 -2.60
N GLU A 166 2.63 -0.94 -3.20
CA GLU A 166 1.25 -0.98 -2.73
C GLU A 166 0.35 -1.53 -3.84
N VAL A 167 -0.57 -2.41 -3.44
CA VAL A 167 -1.72 -2.82 -4.25
C VAL A 167 -2.95 -2.26 -3.54
N CYS A 168 -3.26 -1.00 -3.83
CA CYS A 168 -4.42 -0.33 -3.26
C CYS A 168 -5.63 -0.55 -4.16
N PRO A 169 -6.78 -0.92 -3.61
CA PRO A 169 -8.03 -0.91 -4.37
C PRO A 169 -8.41 0.49 -4.86
N VAL A 170 -8.01 1.51 -4.10
CA VAL A 170 -8.38 2.89 -4.32
C VAL A 170 -7.63 3.55 -5.47
N LYS A 171 -8.38 4.22 -6.36
CA LYS A 171 -7.85 5.10 -7.42
C LYS A 171 -8.45 6.52 -7.39
N PRO A 172 -7.64 7.58 -7.64
CA PRO A 172 -6.19 7.55 -7.73
C PRO A 172 -5.59 7.21 -6.36
N VAL A 173 -4.32 6.80 -6.33
CA VAL A 173 -3.63 6.64 -5.05
C VAL A 173 -3.59 8.01 -4.36
N PRO A 174 -4.13 8.14 -3.15
CA PRO A 174 -4.25 9.46 -2.57
C PRO A 174 -2.89 10.04 -2.19
N ASN A 175 -2.77 11.36 -2.31
CA ASN A 175 -1.52 12.06 -2.00
C ASN A 175 -1.15 11.92 -0.52
N ALA A 176 0.15 11.91 -0.21
CA ALA A 176 0.70 11.69 1.14
C ALA A 176 0.39 12.81 2.16
N THR A 177 -0.58 13.69 1.90
CA THR A 177 -0.87 14.87 2.71
C THR A 177 -1.69 14.51 3.96
N ARG A 178 -0.99 14.36 5.10
CA ARG A 178 -1.43 14.38 6.53
C ARG A 178 -2.63 13.54 7.00
N ARG A 179 -3.42 12.94 6.11
CA ARG A 179 -4.62 12.14 6.41
C ARG A 179 -4.48 10.68 5.98
N TRP A 180 -3.26 10.26 5.66
CA TRP A 180 -2.94 8.88 5.30
C TRP A 180 -2.02 8.27 6.34
N PRO A 181 -2.07 6.94 6.48
CA PRO A 181 -0.99 6.21 7.12
C PRO A 181 0.36 6.62 6.57
N VAL A 182 1.30 6.86 7.47
CA VAL A 182 2.63 7.33 7.10
C VAL A 182 3.33 6.22 6.33
N ARG A 183 3.56 6.43 5.02
CA ARG A 183 4.47 5.56 4.24
C ARG A 183 5.82 5.56 4.93
N PRO A 184 6.53 4.41 4.99
CA PRO A 184 7.85 4.38 5.63
C PRO A 184 8.78 5.45 5.08
N LEU A 185 9.55 6.07 5.96
CA LEU A 185 10.60 6.99 5.55
C LEU A 185 11.67 6.19 4.79
N LEU A 186 11.79 6.46 3.50
CA LEU A 186 12.89 5.92 2.69
C LEU A 186 14.11 6.86 2.81
N PRO A 187 15.35 6.35 2.67
CA PRO A 187 16.56 7.15 2.76
C PRO A 187 16.53 8.38 1.86
N ALA A 188 17.16 9.46 2.31
CA ALA A 188 17.34 10.67 1.51
C ALA A 188 18.00 10.34 0.15
N GLY A 189 17.52 10.96 -0.92
CA GLY A 189 17.97 10.68 -2.29
C GLY A 189 17.30 9.47 -2.96
N THR A 190 16.37 8.78 -2.31
CA THR A 190 15.54 7.77 -2.98
C THR A 190 14.70 8.44 -4.06
N ALA A 191 14.79 7.95 -5.31
CA ALA A 191 14.02 8.46 -6.44
C ALA A 191 12.52 8.57 -6.12
N ALA A 192 11.82 9.42 -6.88
CA ALA A 192 10.38 9.60 -6.76
C ALA A 192 9.64 8.26 -6.84
N ALA A 193 8.36 8.23 -6.45
CA ALA A 193 7.56 7.04 -6.62
C ALA A 193 7.05 6.93 -8.06
N PHE A 194 6.95 5.70 -8.56
CA PHE A 194 5.89 5.36 -9.48
C PHE A 194 4.56 5.44 -8.73
N THR A 195 3.68 6.30 -9.20
CA THR A 195 2.29 6.36 -8.78
C THR A 195 1.44 6.11 -10.00
N ASN A 196 0.60 5.09 -9.95
CA ASN A 196 -0.44 4.94 -10.94
C ASN A 196 -1.51 6.01 -10.65
N THR A 197 -1.29 7.20 -11.19
CA THR A 197 -2.23 8.32 -11.20
C THR A 197 -3.16 8.28 -12.39
N SER A 198 -3.09 7.22 -13.23
CA SER A 198 -4.03 7.04 -14.34
C SER A 198 -5.41 7.33 -13.80
N GLY A 199 -6.02 8.39 -14.32
CA GLY A 199 -7.24 8.94 -13.78
C GLY A 199 -8.27 7.83 -13.59
N VAL A 200 -9.12 8.00 -12.60
CA VAL A 200 -10.23 7.11 -12.32
C VAL A 200 -10.96 6.79 -13.63
N THR A 201 -11.15 5.50 -13.92
CA THR A 201 -11.70 5.09 -15.22
C THR A 201 -13.14 5.59 -15.32
N THR A 202 -13.42 6.38 -16.37
CA THR A 202 -14.81 6.67 -16.75
C THR A 202 -15.43 5.36 -17.21
N VAL A 203 -16.27 4.77 -16.37
CA VAL A 203 -16.90 3.48 -16.67
C VAL A 203 -18.03 3.66 -17.68
N LEU A 204 -17.92 3.00 -18.82
CA LEU A 204 -18.89 3.02 -19.90
C LEU A 204 -19.71 1.72 -19.97
N PRO A 205 -20.89 1.74 -20.63
CA PRO A 205 -21.77 0.57 -20.70
C PRO A 205 -21.19 -0.66 -21.39
N ASN A 206 -20.16 -0.49 -22.22
CA ASN A 206 -19.53 -1.55 -23.02
C ASN A 206 -18.12 -1.90 -22.56
N ASP A 207 -17.60 -1.27 -21.50
CA ASP A 207 -16.28 -1.60 -20.96
C ASP A 207 -16.20 -3.06 -20.50
N ASP A 208 -15.00 -3.59 -20.32
CA ASP A 208 -14.88 -4.91 -19.71
C ASP A 208 -15.53 -4.97 -18.31
N VAL A 209 -16.08 -6.13 -17.96
CA VAL A 209 -16.77 -6.29 -16.68
C VAL A 209 -15.82 -6.16 -15.48
N ASN A 210 -14.52 -6.29 -15.70
CA ASN A 210 -13.44 -6.12 -14.72
C ASN A 210 -12.71 -4.76 -14.83
N VAL A 211 -13.36 -3.75 -15.42
CA VAL A 211 -12.79 -2.40 -15.57
C VAL A 211 -12.32 -1.81 -14.24
N ILE A 212 -13.04 -2.08 -13.14
CA ILE A 212 -12.59 -1.70 -11.80
C ILE A 212 -11.53 -2.69 -11.32
N THR A 213 -10.33 -2.16 -11.08
CA THR A 213 -9.17 -2.92 -10.63
C THR A 213 -9.18 -3.17 -9.13
N ASN A 214 -8.38 -4.15 -8.70
CA ASN A 214 -8.16 -4.50 -7.30
C ASN A 214 -9.46 -4.78 -6.52
N PRO A 215 -10.45 -5.50 -7.08
CA PRO A 215 -11.74 -5.69 -6.42
C PRO A 215 -11.61 -6.51 -5.14
N ALA A 216 -12.53 -6.30 -4.20
CA ALA A 216 -12.62 -7.11 -2.98
C ALA A 216 -13.11 -8.55 -3.25
N VAL A 217 -13.78 -8.80 -4.39
CA VAL A 217 -14.23 -10.12 -4.82
C VAL A 217 -13.47 -10.64 -6.04
N VAL A 218 -13.03 -11.89 -5.95
CA VAL A 218 -12.59 -12.70 -7.09
C VAL A 218 -13.75 -13.61 -7.53
N PRO A 219 -14.27 -13.46 -8.76
CA PRO A 219 -15.38 -14.26 -9.28
C PRO A 219 -14.95 -15.71 -9.48
N ILE A 220 -15.78 -16.67 -9.05
CA ILE A 220 -15.61 -18.07 -9.48
C ILE A 220 -15.98 -18.18 -10.95
N LEU A 221 -15.04 -18.63 -11.77
CA LEU A 221 -15.19 -18.77 -13.22
C LEU A 221 -14.66 -20.14 -13.68
N THR A 222 -15.39 -20.78 -14.59
CA THR A 222 -14.90 -21.94 -15.33
C THR A 222 -13.70 -21.54 -16.22
N ARG A 223 -12.99 -22.52 -16.77
CA ARG A 223 -11.87 -22.23 -17.70
C ARG A 223 -12.36 -21.53 -18.96
N ALA A 224 -13.54 -21.89 -19.46
CA ALA A 224 -14.14 -21.29 -20.65
C ALA A 224 -14.62 -19.85 -20.44
N GLU A 225 -15.07 -19.51 -19.23
CA GLU A 225 -15.51 -18.15 -18.89
C GLU A 225 -14.34 -17.20 -18.58
N ALA A 226 -13.16 -17.73 -18.25
CA ALA A 226 -12.01 -16.95 -17.81
C ALA A 226 -11.30 -16.29 -19.00
N SER A 227 -11.17 -14.96 -18.94
CA SER A 227 -10.45 -14.15 -19.92
C SER A 227 -9.86 -12.91 -19.24
N VAL A 228 -9.05 -12.16 -19.98
CA VAL A 228 -8.56 -10.84 -19.53
C VAL A 228 -9.68 -9.82 -19.28
N SER A 229 -10.89 -10.03 -19.80
CA SER A 229 -12.05 -9.14 -19.60
C SER A 229 -13.00 -9.61 -18.49
N THR A 230 -12.90 -10.86 -18.03
CA THR A 230 -13.79 -11.43 -17.01
C THR A 230 -13.10 -11.74 -15.68
N CYS A 231 -11.80 -12.05 -15.68
CA CYS A 231 -11.04 -12.30 -14.46
C CYS A 231 -10.95 -11.04 -13.59
N ALA A 232 -10.82 -11.19 -12.27
CA ALA A 232 -10.53 -10.05 -11.41
C ALA A 232 -9.14 -9.50 -11.73
N ARG A 233 -9.06 -8.20 -12.03
CA ARG A 233 -7.81 -7.54 -12.44
C ARG A 233 -7.15 -6.89 -11.23
N TYR A 234 -5.96 -7.33 -10.85
CA TYR A 234 -5.16 -6.73 -9.78
C TYR A 234 -3.93 -6.05 -10.36
N HIS A 235 -3.55 -4.89 -9.83
CA HIS A 235 -2.37 -4.15 -10.30
C HIS A 235 -1.74 -3.34 -9.17
N VAL A 236 -0.44 -3.07 -9.34
CA VAL A 236 0.34 -2.19 -8.48
C VAL A 236 -0.11 -0.74 -8.69
N THR A 237 -0.49 -0.09 -7.61
CA THR A 237 -0.93 1.31 -7.63
C THR A 237 0.19 2.27 -7.24
N TYR A 238 1.15 1.80 -6.46
CA TYR A 238 2.30 2.58 -6.01
C TYR A 238 3.53 1.69 -5.96
N ALA A 239 4.66 2.19 -6.46
CA ALA A 239 5.95 1.56 -6.27
C ALA A 239 7.03 2.63 -6.06
N ARG A 240 7.96 2.39 -5.14
CA ARG A 240 9.12 3.27 -4.92
C ARG A 240 10.37 2.42 -4.69
N PRO A 241 11.52 2.78 -5.28
CA PRO A 241 11.77 3.90 -6.20
C PRO A 241 11.07 3.76 -7.56
N LEU A 242 10.92 4.85 -8.31
CA LEU A 242 10.42 4.86 -9.71
C LEU A 242 11.26 3.95 -10.62
N THR A 243 12.54 3.78 -10.29
CA THR A 243 13.47 2.89 -11.00
C THR A 243 13.27 1.41 -10.66
N LEU A 244 12.28 1.06 -9.84
CA LEU A 244 11.94 -0.32 -9.55
C LEU A 244 11.42 -0.99 -10.83
N ASN A 245 12.12 -2.00 -11.32
CA ASN A 245 11.67 -2.79 -12.47
C ASN A 245 10.45 -3.64 -12.06
N LEU A 246 9.26 -3.24 -12.50
CA LEU A 246 8.00 -3.90 -12.17
C LEU A 246 7.82 -5.24 -12.89
N ASP A 247 8.53 -5.50 -13.99
CA ASP A 247 8.49 -6.79 -14.72
C ASP A 247 9.08 -7.95 -13.90
N ARG A 248 9.88 -7.62 -12.88
CA ARG A 248 10.43 -8.58 -11.92
C ARG A 248 9.43 -8.98 -10.85
N LEU A 249 8.32 -8.27 -10.71
CA LEU A 249 7.28 -8.64 -9.77
C LEU A 249 6.67 -10.00 -10.15
N ARG A 250 6.31 -10.77 -9.13
CA ARG A 250 5.66 -12.07 -9.26
C ARG A 250 4.46 -12.13 -8.33
N TRP A 251 3.33 -12.51 -8.88
CA TRP A 251 2.06 -12.63 -8.17
C TRP A 251 1.83 -14.08 -7.74
N LYS A 252 1.37 -14.26 -6.51
CA LYS A 252 0.97 -15.55 -5.93
C LYS A 252 -0.39 -15.42 -5.27
N VAL A 253 -1.12 -16.52 -5.21
CA VAL A 253 -2.43 -16.59 -4.57
C VAL A 253 -2.40 -17.70 -3.52
N HIS A 254 -2.80 -17.39 -2.30
CA HIS A 254 -2.81 -18.31 -1.17
C HIS A 254 -4.21 -18.37 -0.55
N SER A 255 -4.63 -19.56 -0.09
CA SER A 255 -5.83 -19.67 0.75
C SER A 255 -5.54 -19.09 2.14
N ILE A 256 -6.50 -18.37 2.72
CA ILE A 256 -6.42 -17.88 4.11
C ILE A 256 -7.44 -18.61 4.98
N SER A 257 -8.73 -18.42 4.70
CA SER A 257 -9.82 -18.94 5.53
C SER A 257 -11.00 -19.41 4.69
N GLY A 258 -11.78 -20.34 5.23
CA GLY A 258 -12.98 -20.86 4.56
C GLY A 258 -12.71 -21.65 3.28
N GLY A 259 -11.47 -22.13 3.06
CA GLY A 259 -11.11 -22.97 1.90
C GLY A 259 -11.03 -22.24 0.56
N GLY A 260 -10.84 -20.92 0.57
CA GLY A 260 -10.79 -20.10 -0.64
C GLY A 260 -9.70 -20.54 -1.61
N ARG A 261 -10.06 -20.78 -2.87
CA ARG A 261 -9.11 -21.15 -3.93
C ARG A 261 -9.29 -20.27 -5.15
N ALA A 262 -8.19 -19.78 -5.68
CA ALA A 262 -8.13 -19.03 -6.91
C ALA A 262 -6.78 -19.27 -7.60
N GLU A 263 -6.70 -18.96 -8.88
CA GLU A 263 -5.48 -19.08 -9.67
C GLU A 263 -5.28 -17.86 -10.57
N VAL A 264 -4.02 -17.65 -10.94
CA VAL A 264 -3.64 -16.64 -11.93
C VAL A 264 -4.07 -17.12 -13.32
N PHE A 265 -4.69 -16.23 -14.08
CA PHE A 265 -4.98 -16.40 -15.50
C PHE A 265 -3.87 -15.72 -16.32
N GLY A 266 -3.22 -16.47 -17.21
CA GLY A 266 -2.11 -15.98 -18.02
C GLY A 266 -0.82 -15.80 -17.23
N SER A 267 -0.14 -14.67 -17.44
CA SER A 267 1.13 -14.37 -16.78
C SER A 267 0.94 -14.01 -15.30
N ASN A 268 1.84 -14.51 -14.45
CA ASN A 268 1.95 -14.10 -13.04
C ASN A 268 3.05 -13.05 -12.82
N LYS A 269 3.57 -12.43 -13.88
CA LYS A 269 4.68 -11.48 -13.86
C LYS A 269 4.18 -10.07 -14.19
N GLY A 270 4.88 -9.06 -13.68
CA GLY A 270 4.63 -7.66 -14.01
C GLY A 270 3.84 -6.91 -12.94
N ASP A 271 3.45 -5.68 -13.29
CA ASP A 271 2.70 -4.77 -12.42
C ASP A 271 1.20 -5.11 -12.34
N GLN A 272 0.70 -6.03 -13.17
CA GLN A 272 -0.69 -6.45 -13.22
C GLN A 272 -0.83 -7.98 -13.31
N VAL A 273 -1.91 -8.51 -12.73
CA VAL A 273 -2.30 -9.91 -12.84
C VAL A 273 -3.82 -10.05 -12.98
N TYR A 274 -4.25 -11.12 -13.64
CA TYR A 274 -5.65 -11.52 -13.71
C TYR A 274 -5.88 -12.76 -12.87
N VAL A 275 -6.92 -12.77 -12.04
CA VAL A 275 -7.20 -13.86 -11.09
C VAL A 275 -8.60 -14.38 -11.30
N ARG A 276 -8.75 -15.71 -11.39
CA ARG A 276 -10.04 -16.39 -11.40
C ARG A 276 -10.24 -17.21 -10.13
N GLY A 277 -11.46 -17.22 -9.64
CA GLY A 277 -11.88 -18.02 -8.49
C GLY A 277 -12.18 -19.45 -8.88
N ILE A 278 -11.87 -20.38 -7.98
CA ILE A 278 -12.12 -21.82 -8.12
C ILE A 278 -13.10 -22.28 -7.04
N ALA A 279 -12.84 -21.93 -5.78
CA ALA A 279 -13.67 -22.33 -4.65
C ALA A 279 -13.87 -21.16 -3.69
N SER A 280 -15.08 -21.06 -3.13
CA SER A 280 -15.46 -19.96 -2.24
C SER A 280 -14.61 -19.92 -0.98
N GLY A 281 -14.28 -18.72 -0.51
CA GLY A 281 -13.51 -18.50 0.72
C GLY A 281 -12.63 -17.25 0.59
N GLU A 282 -11.75 -17.02 1.55
CA GLU A 282 -10.82 -15.88 1.50
C GLU A 282 -9.43 -16.30 1.04
N ILE A 283 -8.83 -15.43 0.24
CA ILE A 283 -7.49 -15.61 -0.32
C ILE A 283 -6.61 -14.40 0.01
N LEU A 284 -5.30 -14.64 0.01
CA LEU A 284 -4.25 -13.64 -0.02
C LEU A 284 -3.71 -13.57 -1.44
N ILE A 285 -3.69 -12.39 -2.03
CA ILE A 285 -2.97 -12.12 -3.27
C ILE A 285 -1.68 -11.42 -2.88
N GLU A 286 -0.57 -12.09 -3.14
CA GLU A 286 0.77 -11.69 -2.72
C GLU A 286 1.59 -11.22 -3.93
N VAL A 287 2.29 -10.10 -3.78
CA VAL A 287 3.29 -9.63 -4.73
C VAL A 287 4.67 -9.85 -4.14
N THR A 288 5.54 -10.50 -4.89
CA THR A 288 6.93 -10.73 -4.52
C THR A 288 7.89 -10.06 -5.51
N LEU A 289 9.03 -9.64 -5.01
CA LEU A 289 10.18 -9.18 -5.79
C LEU A 289 11.41 -9.94 -5.32
N ASP A 290 12.02 -10.71 -6.22
CA ASP A 290 13.18 -11.55 -5.93
C ASP A 290 12.95 -12.50 -4.74
N GLY A 291 11.75 -13.09 -4.68
CA GLY A 291 11.34 -14.02 -3.64
C GLY A 291 10.84 -13.37 -2.34
N ALA A 292 11.09 -12.08 -2.11
CA ALA A 292 10.60 -11.37 -0.93
C ALA A 292 9.21 -10.77 -1.18
N ARG A 293 8.30 -10.93 -0.22
CA ARG A 293 6.98 -10.29 -0.26
C ARG A 293 7.11 -8.76 -0.14
N VAL A 294 6.52 -8.04 -1.09
CA VAL A 294 6.56 -6.58 -1.17
C VAL A 294 5.18 -5.91 -1.16
N ALA A 295 4.10 -6.67 -1.40
CA ALA A 295 2.72 -6.22 -1.18
C ALA A 295 1.81 -7.43 -0.94
N ALA A 296 0.68 -7.23 -0.27
CA ALA A 296 -0.36 -8.24 -0.14
C ALA A 296 -1.75 -7.59 -0.01
N ILE A 297 -2.77 -8.24 -0.56
CA ILE A 297 -4.17 -7.84 -0.43
C ILE A 297 -5.06 -9.05 -0.16
N ARG A 298 -6.08 -8.89 0.68
CA ARG A 298 -7.12 -9.91 0.90
C ARG A 298 -8.26 -9.72 -0.08
N ALA A 299 -8.76 -10.83 -0.60
CA ALA A 299 -9.98 -10.86 -1.39
C ALA A 299 -10.84 -12.05 -1.01
N ARG A 300 -12.12 -11.99 -1.35
CA ARG A 300 -13.05 -13.09 -1.20
C ARG A 300 -13.33 -13.73 -2.55
N VAL A 301 -13.08 -15.03 -2.65
CA VAL A 301 -13.52 -15.84 -3.79
C VAL A 301 -14.98 -16.20 -3.58
N MET A 302 -15.83 -15.93 -4.58
CA MET A 302 -17.23 -16.37 -4.57
C MET A 302 -17.88 -16.32 -5.95
N ARG A 303 -19.01 -17.02 -6.10
CA ARG A 303 -19.88 -16.86 -7.27
C ARG A 303 -20.54 -15.49 -7.25
N ILE A 304 -20.66 -14.87 -8.42
CA ILE A 304 -21.43 -13.65 -8.60
C ILE A 304 -22.90 -13.94 -8.30
N LYS A 305 -23.47 -13.19 -7.36
CA LYS A 305 -24.88 -13.29 -6.99
C LYS A 305 -25.73 -12.43 -7.91
N LYS A 306 -26.69 -13.09 -8.57
CA LYS A 306 -27.65 -12.44 -9.46
C LYS A 306 -28.84 -11.91 -8.67
N ILE A 307 -29.04 -10.60 -8.65
CA ILE A 307 -30.23 -9.97 -8.08
C ILE A 307 -31.19 -9.63 -9.21
N LYS A 308 -32.39 -10.21 -9.17
CA LYS A 308 -33.45 -9.85 -10.11
C LYS A 308 -33.99 -8.46 -9.79
N CYS A 309 -34.15 -7.64 -10.82
CA CYS A 309 -34.56 -6.26 -10.65
C CYS A 309 -35.56 -5.82 -11.70
N ARG A 310 -36.34 -4.81 -11.33
CA ARG A 310 -37.37 -4.20 -12.15
C ARG A 310 -37.20 -2.70 -12.13
N PHE A 311 -37.43 -2.08 -13.28
CA PHE A 311 -37.36 -0.64 -13.47
C PHE A 311 -38.74 -0.10 -13.83
N THR A 312 -39.19 0.91 -13.09
CA THR A 312 -40.44 1.61 -13.35
C THR A 312 -40.15 3.06 -13.70
N ILE A 313 -40.47 3.42 -14.95
CA ILE A 313 -40.39 4.81 -15.42
C ILE A 313 -41.70 5.51 -15.11
N VAL A 314 -41.65 6.52 -14.24
CA VAL A 314 -42.82 7.23 -13.77
C VAL A 314 -43.04 8.51 -14.56
N ASN A 315 -44.05 8.50 -15.41
CA ASN A 315 -44.39 9.60 -16.29
C ASN A 315 -45.49 10.47 -15.68
N GLY A 316 -45.13 11.69 -15.28
CA GLY A 316 -46.11 12.73 -14.94
C GLY A 316 -46.72 13.41 -16.16
N PRO A 317 -47.64 14.37 -15.95
CA PRO A 317 -48.11 15.27 -17.02
C PRO A 317 -46.95 16.08 -17.63
N ARG A 318 -47.20 16.79 -18.74
CA ARG A 318 -46.19 17.55 -19.51
C ARG A 318 -45.24 18.33 -18.59
N GLY A 319 -43.93 18.16 -18.80
CA GLY A 319 -42.88 18.78 -17.98
C GLY A 319 -42.65 18.14 -16.60
N SER A 320 -43.17 16.94 -16.35
CA SER A 320 -42.95 16.17 -15.10
C SER A 320 -42.54 14.72 -15.38
N GLY A 321 -41.98 14.43 -16.56
CA GLY A 321 -41.49 13.11 -16.95
C GLY A 321 -40.02 12.89 -16.60
N THR A 322 -39.58 11.64 -16.64
CA THR A 322 -38.16 11.29 -16.54
C THR A 322 -37.45 11.60 -17.86
N LEU A 323 -36.16 11.92 -17.80
CA LEU A 323 -35.35 12.07 -19.01
C LEU A 323 -34.97 10.70 -19.61
N SER A 324 -34.83 9.67 -18.78
CA SER A 324 -34.37 8.34 -19.22
C SER A 324 -35.46 7.54 -19.93
N GLY A 325 -35.10 6.94 -21.06
CA GLY A 325 -35.87 5.91 -21.75
C GLY A 325 -35.41 4.47 -21.40
N PRO A 326 -36.12 3.44 -21.88
CA PRO A 326 -35.77 2.04 -21.62
C PRO A 326 -34.36 1.66 -22.06
N SER A 327 -33.90 2.14 -23.22
CA SER A 327 -32.54 1.90 -23.72
C SER A 327 -31.45 2.48 -22.82
N ASP A 328 -31.71 3.66 -22.25
CA ASP A 328 -30.75 4.35 -21.37
C ASP A 328 -30.62 3.60 -20.05
N ILE A 329 -31.73 3.10 -19.51
CA ILE A 329 -31.75 2.29 -18.28
C ILE A 329 -30.90 1.03 -18.43
N VAL A 330 -30.91 0.36 -19.59
CA VAL A 330 -30.03 -0.78 -19.84
C VAL A 330 -28.55 -0.38 -19.76
N LYS A 331 -28.19 0.79 -20.29
CA LYS A 331 -26.83 1.33 -20.21
C LYS A 331 -26.45 1.71 -18.77
N HIS A 332 -27.35 2.34 -18.03
CA HIS A 332 -27.17 2.66 -16.61
C HIS A 332 -26.96 1.39 -15.77
N LEU A 333 -27.76 0.35 -16.02
CA LEU A 333 -27.64 -0.95 -15.37
C LEU A 333 -26.31 -1.64 -15.68
N ALA A 334 -25.85 -1.57 -16.92
CA ALA A 334 -24.57 -2.11 -17.33
C ALA A 334 -23.40 -1.43 -16.60
N ILE A 335 -23.44 -0.11 -16.44
CA ILE A 335 -22.45 0.64 -15.64
C ILE A 335 -22.53 0.23 -14.16
N ALA A 336 -23.73 0.23 -13.58
CA ALA A 336 -23.93 -0.15 -12.17
C ALA A 336 -23.39 -1.56 -11.88
N ASN A 337 -23.59 -2.51 -12.80
CA ASN A 337 -23.07 -3.87 -12.68
C ASN A 337 -21.54 -3.93 -12.66
N ARG A 338 -20.83 -3.05 -13.37
CA ARG A 338 -19.35 -2.99 -13.31
C ARG A 338 -18.86 -2.53 -11.94
N PHE A 339 -19.54 -1.56 -11.33
CA PHE A 339 -19.30 -1.17 -9.94
C PHE A 339 -19.59 -2.30 -8.96
N LEU A 340 -20.76 -2.92 -9.06
CA LEU A 340 -21.21 -3.91 -8.08
C LEU A 340 -20.52 -5.26 -8.20
N ARG A 341 -19.90 -5.53 -9.34
CA ARG A 341 -19.12 -6.75 -9.55
C ARG A 341 -17.94 -6.88 -8.58
N GLN A 342 -17.36 -5.76 -8.15
CA GLN A 342 -16.29 -5.78 -7.14
C GLN A 342 -16.74 -6.34 -5.79
N ALA A 343 -18.06 -6.30 -5.53
CA ALA A 343 -18.72 -6.89 -4.37
C ALA A 343 -19.39 -8.22 -4.68
N GLY A 344 -19.18 -8.80 -5.86
CA GLY A 344 -19.77 -10.08 -6.25
C GLY A 344 -21.28 -10.01 -6.52
N ILE A 345 -21.81 -8.84 -6.89
CA ILE A 345 -23.22 -8.62 -7.19
C ILE A 345 -23.40 -8.33 -8.69
N TRP A 346 -24.48 -8.83 -9.28
CA TRP A 346 -24.88 -8.55 -10.65
C TRP A 346 -26.39 -8.48 -10.77
N PHE A 347 -26.91 -7.37 -11.28
CA PHE A 347 -28.33 -7.24 -11.56
C PHE A 347 -28.72 -7.92 -12.87
N VAL A 348 -29.87 -8.56 -12.84
CA VAL A 348 -30.52 -9.16 -14.00
C VAL A 348 -31.94 -8.61 -14.08
N LEU A 349 -32.35 -8.19 -15.27
CA LEU A 349 -33.71 -7.70 -15.49
C LEU A 349 -34.73 -8.82 -15.25
N ASP A 350 -35.81 -8.47 -14.60
CA ASP A 350 -36.96 -9.33 -14.37
C ASP A 350 -37.62 -9.72 -15.70
N THR A 351 -37.80 -11.01 -15.93
CA THR A 351 -38.49 -11.54 -17.12
C THR A 351 -39.99 -11.74 -16.88
N GLY A 352 -40.47 -11.53 -15.65
CA GLY A 352 -41.86 -11.64 -15.28
C GLY A 352 -42.74 -10.59 -15.97
N LYS A 353 -43.92 -11.01 -16.42
CA LYS A 353 -44.90 -10.13 -17.10
C LYS A 353 -45.90 -9.49 -16.15
N THR A 354 -45.83 -9.77 -14.85
CA THR A 354 -46.74 -9.21 -13.85
C THR A 354 -46.72 -7.69 -13.88
N VAL A 355 -47.88 -7.06 -13.98
CA VAL A 355 -48.05 -5.61 -13.91
C VAL A 355 -49.02 -5.23 -12.79
N LYS A 356 -48.72 -4.16 -12.06
CA LYS A 356 -49.59 -3.52 -11.07
C LYS A 356 -49.66 -2.02 -11.35
N ASP A 357 -50.56 -1.32 -10.67
CA ASP A 357 -50.62 0.16 -10.71
C ASP A 357 -50.76 0.74 -12.13
N ARG A 358 -51.47 0.03 -13.02
CA ARG A 358 -51.63 0.39 -14.45
C ARG A 358 -50.31 0.47 -15.21
N ALA A 359 -49.28 -0.23 -14.75
CA ALA A 359 -48.01 -0.32 -15.44
C ALA A 359 -48.17 -0.95 -16.83
N LYS A 360 -47.45 -0.40 -17.80
CA LYS A 360 -47.33 -0.93 -19.16
C LYS A 360 -45.91 -1.44 -19.34
N ALA A 361 -45.77 -2.72 -19.71
CA ALA A 361 -44.48 -3.27 -20.08
C ALA A 361 -43.92 -2.55 -21.30
N THR A 362 -42.59 -2.38 -21.35
CA THR A 362 -41.90 -1.90 -22.55
C THR A 362 -41.43 -3.09 -23.40
N LYS A 363 -40.81 -2.80 -24.56
CA LYS A 363 -40.18 -3.84 -25.39
C LYS A 363 -39.00 -4.53 -24.70
N ILE A 364 -38.44 -3.94 -23.64
CA ILE A 364 -37.34 -4.51 -22.85
C ILE A 364 -37.92 -5.14 -21.58
N PRO A 365 -37.76 -6.46 -21.36
CA PRO A 365 -38.22 -7.14 -20.15
C PRO A 365 -37.72 -6.46 -18.88
N GLY A 366 -38.55 -6.42 -17.84
CA GLY A 366 -38.20 -5.84 -16.55
C GLY A 366 -38.26 -4.31 -16.51
N ILE A 367 -38.52 -3.63 -17.63
CA ILE A 367 -38.70 -2.18 -17.70
C ILE A 367 -40.16 -1.87 -18.04
N PHE A 368 -40.78 -1.03 -17.20
CA PHE A 368 -42.18 -0.66 -17.26
C PHE A 368 -42.37 0.85 -17.25
N ARG A 369 -43.53 1.31 -17.72
CA ARG A 369 -43.97 2.71 -17.62
C ARG A 369 -45.26 2.80 -16.82
N VAL A 370 -45.35 3.80 -15.94
CA VAL A 370 -46.57 4.11 -15.18
C VAL A 370 -46.88 5.60 -15.34
N SER A 371 -48.10 5.92 -15.74
CA SER A 371 -48.59 7.30 -15.76
C SER A 371 -49.10 7.70 -14.38
N VAL A 372 -48.68 8.85 -13.87
CA VAL A 372 -49.02 9.32 -12.52
C VAL A 372 -49.34 10.81 -12.49
N ALA A 373 -49.93 11.27 -11.37
CA ALA A 373 -50.05 12.70 -11.08
C ALA A 373 -48.68 13.35 -10.81
N ARG A 374 -48.57 14.66 -11.07
CA ARG A 374 -47.33 15.45 -10.92
C ARG A 374 -46.61 15.23 -9.58
N GLY A 375 -47.35 15.25 -8.46
CA GLY A 375 -46.79 15.13 -7.11
C GLY A 375 -46.19 13.75 -6.76
N VAL A 376 -46.38 12.74 -7.61
CA VAL A 376 -45.77 11.41 -7.40
C VAL A 376 -44.35 11.34 -7.93
N THR A 377 -43.97 12.23 -8.87
CA THR A 377 -42.68 12.15 -9.58
C THR A 377 -41.85 13.42 -9.49
N ARG A 378 -42.48 14.59 -9.30
CA ARG A 378 -41.81 15.89 -9.27
C ARG A 378 -41.89 16.51 -7.88
N ASN A 379 -40.75 16.95 -7.38
CA ASN A 379 -40.58 17.57 -6.06
C ASN A 379 -41.10 16.67 -4.92
N ILE A 380 -40.85 15.36 -5.01
CA ILE A 380 -41.25 14.42 -3.96
C ILE A 380 -40.46 14.66 -2.68
N SER A 381 -41.02 14.36 -1.51
CA SER A 381 -40.29 14.46 -0.24
C SER A 381 -39.11 13.48 -0.18
N LEU A 382 -37.98 13.93 0.35
CA LEU A 382 -36.83 13.07 0.69
C LEU A 382 -37.15 12.16 1.90
N ALA A 383 -38.00 12.63 2.81
CA ALA A 383 -38.37 11.90 4.01
C ALA A 383 -39.50 10.89 3.74
N GLY A 384 -39.48 9.79 4.50
CA GLY A 384 -40.54 8.78 4.48
C GLY A 384 -40.46 7.78 3.32
N PHE A 385 -41.60 7.26 2.90
CA PHE A 385 -41.73 6.25 1.85
C PHE A 385 -42.45 6.85 0.65
N PRO A 386 -41.73 7.40 -0.34
CA PRO A 386 -42.38 8.04 -1.49
C PRO A 386 -43.33 7.09 -2.21
N LYS A 387 -44.50 7.60 -2.61
CA LYS A 387 -45.50 6.82 -3.35
C LYS A 387 -44.94 6.23 -4.65
N ALA A 388 -43.95 6.86 -5.27
CA ALA A 388 -43.34 6.36 -6.50
C ALA A 388 -42.71 4.97 -6.33
N THR A 389 -42.05 4.71 -5.21
CA THR A 389 -41.19 3.52 -5.01
C THR A 389 -41.94 2.23 -4.70
N GLN A 390 -43.26 2.32 -4.47
CA GLN A 390 -44.16 1.15 -4.37
C GLN A 390 -44.80 0.78 -5.71
N LEU A 391 -44.71 1.65 -6.73
CA LEU A 391 -45.39 1.40 -8.00
C LEU A 391 -44.80 0.19 -8.71
N ASN A 392 -45.69 -0.66 -9.19
CA ASN A 392 -45.41 -1.87 -9.96
C ASN A 392 -44.47 -2.87 -9.25
N TYR A 393 -44.43 -2.82 -7.91
CA TYR A 393 -43.55 -3.68 -7.14
C TYR A 393 -43.99 -5.15 -7.16
N VAL A 394 -42.99 -6.02 -7.11
CA VAL A 394 -43.15 -7.46 -6.92
C VAL A 394 -42.26 -7.88 -5.75
N GLU A 395 -42.79 -8.73 -4.88
CA GLU A 395 -42.05 -9.21 -3.72
C GLU A 395 -40.74 -9.90 -4.13
N ASN A 396 -39.70 -9.74 -3.31
CA ASN A 396 -38.37 -10.33 -3.52
C ASN A 396 -37.60 -9.85 -4.76
N LEU A 397 -38.08 -8.81 -5.45
CA LEU A 397 -37.35 -8.14 -6.51
C LEU A 397 -36.83 -6.79 -6.04
N MET A 398 -35.69 -6.37 -6.58
CA MET A 398 -35.22 -5.00 -6.43
C MET A 398 -36.04 -4.07 -7.34
N ASN A 399 -36.74 -3.09 -6.77
CA ASN A 399 -37.58 -2.12 -7.48
C ASN A 399 -36.85 -0.78 -7.64
N PHE A 400 -36.45 -0.46 -8.87
CA PHE A 400 -35.86 0.82 -9.23
C PHE A 400 -36.92 1.72 -9.86
N VAL A 401 -37.04 2.95 -9.36
CA VAL A 401 -38.04 3.88 -9.88
C VAL A 401 -37.38 5.15 -10.40
N TYR A 402 -37.56 5.43 -11.70
CA TYR A 402 -37.13 6.70 -12.28
C TYR A 402 -38.23 7.74 -12.08
N ILE A 403 -37.87 8.86 -11.48
CA ILE A 403 -38.75 9.99 -11.20
C ILE A 403 -38.17 11.30 -11.77
N HIS A 404 -38.98 12.35 -11.85
CA HIS A 404 -38.53 13.65 -12.32
C HIS A 404 -37.57 14.31 -11.31
N SER A 405 -38.01 14.55 -10.08
CA SER A 405 -37.17 15.22 -9.06
C SER A 405 -37.63 14.97 -7.64
N CYS A 406 -36.67 15.05 -6.71
CA CYS A 406 -36.90 15.14 -5.27
C CYS A 406 -36.82 16.61 -4.82
N ALA A 407 -37.44 16.93 -3.69
CA ALA A 407 -37.24 18.19 -2.99
C ALA A 407 -35.75 18.42 -2.70
N PRO A 408 -35.24 19.65 -2.87
CA PRO A 408 -33.85 19.95 -2.60
C PRO A 408 -33.54 19.78 -1.12
N LEU A 409 -32.28 19.51 -0.82
CA LEU A 409 -31.79 19.58 0.56
C LEU A 409 -31.89 21.02 1.09
N PRO A 410 -31.97 21.22 2.42
CA PRO A 410 -31.91 22.55 3.02
C PRO A 410 -30.67 23.36 2.59
N SER A 411 -29.59 22.68 2.19
CA SER A 411 -28.37 23.28 1.65
C SER A 411 -28.45 23.67 0.16
N GLY A 412 -29.60 23.51 -0.51
CA GLY A 412 -29.79 23.75 -1.93
C GLY A 412 -29.28 22.62 -2.86
N GLY A 413 -28.72 21.55 -2.30
CA GLY A 413 -28.24 20.40 -3.06
C GLY A 413 -29.36 19.61 -3.74
N ARG A 414 -29.12 19.11 -4.95
CA ARG A 414 -30.03 18.22 -5.67
C ARG A 414 -29.75 16.76 -5.31
N ILE A 415 -30.82 15.98 -5.13
CA ILE A 415 -30.73 14.54 -4.83
C ILE A 415 -30.72 13.74 -6.13
N LEU A 416 -29.66 12.96 -6.34
CA LEU A 416 -29.51 12.10 -7.53
C LEU A 416 -30.40 10.84 -7.44
N GLY A 417 -30.53 10.27 -6.25
CA GLY A 417 -31.36 9.12 -5.93
C GLY A 417 -31.44 8.91 -4.43
N ALA A 418 -32.26 7.95 -3.98
CA ALA A 418 -32.28 7.52 -2.59
C ALA A 418 -32.85 6.10 -2.45
N ALA A 419 -32.21 5.28 -1.62
CA ALA A 419 -32.79 4.05 -1.08
C ALA A 419 -33.94 4.35 -0.11
N THR A 420 -35.07 3.66 -0.30
CA THR A 420 -36.28 3.89 0.50
C THR A 420 -36.65 2.69 1.35
N ASP A 421 -36.44 1.47 0.84
CA ASP A 421 -36.86 0.23 1.48
C ASP A 421 -35.71 -0.77 1.51
N PHE A 422 -35.28 -1.14 2.71
CA PHE A 422 -34.16 -2.02 2.95
C PHE A 422 -34.34 -2.90 4.18
N PRO A 423 -34.03 -4.21 4.05
CA PRO A 423 -34.27 -5.18 5.11
C PRO A 423 -33.28 -5.01 6.27
N ALA A 424 -33.60 -5.64 7.40
CA ALA A 424 -32.61 -5.85 8.44
C ALA A 424 -31.45 -6.69 7.88
N SER A 425 -30.22 -6.21 8.03
CA SER A 425 -29.04 -7.04 7.79
C SER A 425 -28.96 -8.13 8.84
N ARG A 426 -28.57 -9.34 8.44
CA ARG A 426 -28.26 -10.42 9.40
C ARG A 426 -26.94 -10.23 10.11
N ALA A 427 -26.15 -9.22 9.75
CA ALA A 427 -25.06 -8.75 10.58
C ALA A 427 -25.56 -7.95 11.81
N GLY A 428 -26.84 -7.57 11.84
CA GLY A 428 -27.35 -6.60 12.80
C GLY A 428 -26.97 -5.18 12.40
N THR A 429 -26.74 -4.31 13.39
CA THR A 429 -26.45 -2.88 13.18
C THR A 429 -24.96 -2.58 13.02
N ARG A 430 -24.10 -3.60 13.15
CA ARG A 430 -22.65 -3.50 13.02
C ARG A 430 -22.07 -4.78 12.43
N ILE A 431 -20.93 -4.68 11.76
CA ILE A 431 -20.11 -5.82 11.37
C ILE A 431 -18.65 -5.53 11.71
N SER A 432 -17.94 -6.54 12.18
CA SER A 432 -16.52 -6.43 12.47
C SER A 432 -15.73 -7.50 11.74
N ASP A 433 -14.49 -7.17 11.39
CA ASP A 433 -13.57 -8.13 10.81
C ASP A 433 -12.13 -7.86 11.26
N SER A 434 -11.35 -8.94 11.32
CA SER A 434 -9.93 -8.92 11.66
C SER A 434 -9.12 -9.65 10.58
N GLY A 435 -7.81 -9.56 10.68
CA GLY A 435 -6.87 -10.25 9.79
C GLY A 435 -5.95 -9.27 9.07
N THR A 436 -4.80 -9.76 8.65
CA THR A 436 -3.68 -8.99 8.09
C THR A 436 -3.38 -9.52 6.68
N PRO A 437 -3.37 -8.69 5.62
CA PRO A 437 -3.73 -7.27 5.56
C PRO A 437 -5.14 -6.96 6.07
N SER A 438 -5.38 -5.71 6.48
CA SER A 438 -6.69 -5.28 6.96
C SER A 438 -7.81 -5.43 5.89
N SER A 439 -9.04 -5.72 6.33
CA SER A 439 -10.22 -5.85 5.46
C SER A 439 -10.91 -4.55 5.09
N SER A 440 -10.59 -3.48 5.81
CA SER A 440 -10.86 -2.10 5.41
C SER A 440 -9.52 -1.46 5.10
N TRP A 441 -9.46 -0.46 4.21
CA TRP A 441 -8.20 0.14 3.72
C TRP A 441 -7.54 1.07 4.74
N ILE A 442 -7.24 0.47 5.89
CA ILE A 442 -6.59 0.98 7.08
C ILE A 442 -5.39 0.05 7.25
N PRO A 443 -4.15 0.54 7.31
CA PRO A 443 -2.99 -0.31 7.55
C PRO A 443 -3.13 -1.07 8.84
N PRO A 444 -2.37 -2.16 8.96
CA PRO A 444 -1.16 -2.54 8.22
C PRO A 444 -1.40 -3.19 6.85
N THR A 445 -0.39 -3.07 5.98
CA THR A 445 -0.33 -3.72 4.65
C THR A 445 -0.01 -5.21 4.73
N GLY A 446 0.30 -5.69 5.93
CA GLY A 446 0.64 -7.09 6.19
C GLY A 446 2.05 -7.47 5.75
N LEU A 447 2.93 -6.49 5.60
CA LEU A 447 4.34 -6.68 5.27
C LEU A 447 5.19 -6.47 6.52
N PRO A 448 6.06 -7.41 6.94
CA PRO A 448 6.98 -7.15 8.04
C PRO A 448 7.81 -5.86 7.81
N PRO A 449 8.05 -5.02 8.83
CA PRO A 449 7.74 -5.23 10.24
C PRO A 449 6.35 -4.73 10.68
N ASP A 450 5.38 -4.58 9.77
CA ASP A 450 4.02 -4.15 10.11
C ASP A 450 3.46 -4.97 11.29
N ALA A 451 2.82 -4.28 12.23
CA ALA A 451 2.03 -4.92 13.27
C ALA A 451 0.87 -5.74 12.67
N THR A 452 0.20 -6.54 13.49
CA THR A 452 -1.06 -7.18 13.08
C THR A 452 -2.16 -6.11 12.93
N ALA A 453 -3.04 -6.29 11.94
CA ALA A 453 -4.14 -5.35 11.74
C ALA A 453 -5.12 -5.36 12.91
N LYS A 454 -5.49 -4.16 13.34
CA LYS A 454 -6.56 -3.99 14.31
C LYS A 454 -7.88 -4.43 13.70
N ARG A 455 -8.79 -4.92 14.55
CA ARG A 455 -10.17 -5.22 14.16
C ARG A 455 -10.84 -3.93 13.69
N ASN A 456 -11.44 -3.98 12.50
CA ASN A 456 -12.29 -2.90 12.01
C ASN A 456 -13.75 -3.20 12.35
N THR A 457 -14.51 -2.16 12.66
CA THR A 457 -15.94 -2.26 12.94
C THR A 457 -16.69 -1.21 12.13
N MET A 458 -17.65 -1.65 11.34
CA MET A 458 -18.49 -0.81 10.50
C MET A 458 -19.93 -0.80 11.03
N LYS A 459 -20.54 0.38 11.14
CA LYS A 459 -21.96 0.58 11.44
C LYS A 459 -22.79 0.36 10.17
N LEU A 460 -23.91 -0.32 10.30
CA LEU A 460 -24.85 -0.63 9.23
C LEU A 460 -26.16 0.14 9.41
N LEU A 461 -26.91 0.33 8.34
CA LEU A 461 -28.25 0.89 8.40
C LEU A 461 -29.19 -0.08 9.13
N ASP A 462 -30.05 0.47 9.98
CA ASP A 462 -31.13 -0.27 10.62
C ASP A 462 -32.20 -0.65 9.58
N ARG A 463 -33.08 -1.61 9.90
CA ARG A 463 -34.17 -1.96 8.97
C ARG A 463 -35.06 -0.75 8.71
N ARG A 464 -35.40 -0.52 7.44
CA ARG A 464 -36.44 0.42 7.04
C ARG A 464 -37.32 -0.23 5.97
N GLN A 465 -38.50 -0.71 6.36
CA GLN A 465 -39.45 -1.33 5.44
C GLN A 465 -40.87 -0.89 5.75
N ARG A 466 -41.70 -0.77 4.71
CA ARG A 466 -43.14 -0.53 4.86
C ARG A 466 -43.85 -1.76 5.42
N ASN A 467 -44.82 -1.53 6.29
CA ASN A 467 -45.67 -2.61 6.81
C ASN A 467 -46.54 -3.23 5.70
N ASN A 468 -47.10 -2.40 4.81
CA ASN A 468 -48.06 -2.85 3.79
C ASN A 468 -47.41 -3.34 2.47
N HIS A 469 -46.07 -3.37 2.40
CA HIS A 469 -45.33 -3.83 1.22
C HIS A 469 -44.19 -4.76 1.68
N PRO A 470 -44.52 -5.95 2.21
CA PRO A 470 -43.52 -6.87 2.72
C PRO A 470 -42.54 -7.23 1.60
N LYS A 471 -41.26 -7.36 1.95
CA LYS A 471 -40.19 -7.76 1.02
C LYS A 471 -40.06 -6.83 -0.21
N LEU A 472 -40.50 -5.58 -0.09
CA LEU A 472 -40.13 -4.51 -0.99
C LEU A 472 -38.69 -4.09 -0.72
N PHE A 473 -37.90 -4.07 -1.77
CA PHE A 473 -36.57 -3.45 -1.82
C PHE A 473 -36.63 -2.37 -2.87
N ALA A 474 -36.41 -1.12 -2.49
CA ALA A 474 -36.70 -0.03 -3.41
C ALA A 474 -35.78 1.17 -3.24
N MET A 475 -35.60 1.85 -4.36
CA MET A 475 -34.95 3.14 -4.45
C MET A 475 -35.53 3.93 -5.62
N TYR A 476 -35.27 5.24 -5.65
CA TYR A 476 -35.55 6.07 -6.82
C TYR A 476 -34.29 6.74 -7.37
N ILE A 477 -34.35 7.10 -8.65
CA ILE A 477 -33.33 7.88 -9.37
C ILE A 477 -34.02 9.08 -10.04
N THR A 478 -33.37 10.25 -10.01
CA THR A 478 -33.94 11.51 -10.49
C THR A 478 -33.23 12.06 -11.74
N ASN A 479 -33.88 13.01 -12.41
CA ASN A 479 -33.27 13.75 -13.53
C ASN A 479 -32.07 14.61 -13.11
N ALA A 480 -31.79 14.76 -11.80
CA ALA A 480 -30.62 15.49 -11.33
C ALA A 480 -29.29 14.82 -11.73
N CYS A 481 -29.32 13.54 -12.15
CA CYS A 481 -28.17 12.85 -12.73
C CYS A 481 -27.72 13.42 -14.09
N GLY A 482 -28.50 14.35 -14.68
CA GLY A 482 -28.17 15.00 -15.94
C GLY A 482 -28.67 14.26 -17.17
N SER A 483 -28.00 14.45 -18.30
CA SER A 483 -28.40 13.88 -19.59
C SER A 483 -28.18 12.36 -19.63
N PRO A 484 -29.24 11.55 -19.81
CA PRO A 484 -29.12 10.08 -19.77
C PRO A 484 -28.41 9.48 -20.99
N THR A 485 -28.13 10.28 -22.03
CA THR A 485 -27.49 9.82 -23.26
C THR A 485 -26.01 10.22 -23.36
N SER A 486 -25.54 11.15 -22.54
CA SER A 486 -24.12 11.53 -22.50
C SER A 486 -23.31 10.56 -21.64
N ASN A 487 -22.02 10.37 -21.94
CA ASN A 487 -21.16 9.49 -21.14
C ASN A 487 -21.12 9.90 -19.66
N ALA A 488 -21.03 11.20 -19.37
CA ALA A 488 -21.02 11.73 -18.01
C ALA A 488 -22.33 11.50 -17.26
N GLY A 489 -23.48 11.69 -17.93
CA GLY A 489 -24.77 11.45 -17.28
C GLY A 489 -25.04 9.95 -17.12
N MET A 490 -24.72 9.11 -18.11
CA MET A 490 -24.82 7.64 -17.97
C MET A 490 -23.98 7.12 -16.80
N LEU A 491 -22.74 7.61 -16.64
CA LEU A 491 -21.89 7.30 -15.50
C LEU A 491 -22.55 7.73 -14.17
N THR A 492 -23.14 8.93 -14.14
CA THR A 492 -23.81 9.45 -12.95
C THR A 492 -25.01 8.58 -12.57
N TYR A 493 -25.90 8.26 -13.51
CA TYR A 493 -27.03 7.34 -13.27
C TYR A 493 -26.56 5.96 -12.79
N GLY A 494 -25.58 5.35 -13.47
CA GLY A 494 -25.08 4.02 -13.11
C GLY A 494 -24.40 3.99 -11.73
N THR A 495 -23.64 5.02 -11.39
CA THR A 495 -22.99 5.13 -10.08
C THR A 495 -23.99 5.42 -8.97
N THR A 496 -24.99 6.27 -9.22
CA THR A 496 -26.11 6.48 -8.27
C THR A 496 -26.83 5.16 -7.99
N ILE A 497 -27.11 4.33 -9.01
CA ILE A 497 -27.68 2.99 -8.79
C ILE A 497 -26.77 2.14 -7.90
N ALA A 498 -25.46 2.11 -8.17
CA ALA A 498 -24.50 1.32 -7.42
C ALA A 498 -24.29 1.81 -5.97
N HIS A 499 -24.37 3.12 -5.74
CA HIS A 499 -24.31 3.73 -4.42
C HIS A 499 -25.56 3.41 -3.59
N GLU A 500 -26.74 3.69 -4.15
CA GLU A 500 -28.00 3.55 -3.42
C GLU A 500 -28.35 2.08 -3.14
N ILE A 501 -27.98 1.14 -4.01
CA ILE A 501 -28.10 -0.28 -3.65
C ILE A 501 -27.20 -0.63 -2.46
N GLY A 502 -26.07 0.05 -2.27
CA GLY A 502 -25.27 -0.08 -1.06
C GLY A 502 -26.10 0.17 0.20
N HIS A 503 -26.92 1.23 0.22
CA HIS A 503 -27.88 1.48 1.30
C HIS A 503 -28.96 0.40 1.39
N VAL A 504 -29.48 -0.08 0.26
CA VAL A 504 -30.44 -1.20 0.25
C VAL A 504 -29.84 -2.47 0.86
N LEU A 505 -28.53 -2.65 0.71
CA LEU A 505 -27.72 -3.73 1.27
C LEU A 505 -27.16 -3.38 2.66
N SER A 506 -27.75 -2.39 3.32
CA SER A 506 -27.49 -1.93 4.69
C SER A 506 -26.17 -1.19 4.91
N LEU A 507 -25.46 -0.78 3.87
CA LEU A 507 -24.27 0.06 4.02
C LEU A 507 -24.66 1.48 4.40
N ARG A 508 -23.90 2.08 5.32
CA ARG A 508 -23.93 3.52 5.59
C ARG A 508 -22.93 4.24 4.69
N HIS A 509 -23.00 5.57 4.66
CA HIS A 509 -22.00 6.34 3.95
C HIS A 509 -20.60 6.15 4.57
N ARG A 510 -19.56 6.09 3.74
CA ARG A 510 -18.17 6.19 4.20
C ARG A 510 -17.83 7.67 4.38
N ASN A 511 -17.29 8.01 5.55
CA ASN A 511 -16.66 9.30 5.83
C ASN A 511 -17.51 10.59 5.56
N LEU A 512 -18.71 10.69 6.15
CA LEU A 512 -19.57 11.89 6.05
C LEU A 512 -18.98 13.17 6.70
N ASN A 513 -17.94 13.02 7.53
CA ASN A 513 -17.55 13.99 8.57
C ASN A 513 -16.53 15.06 8.13
N ILE A 514 -16.03 15.03 6.90
CA ILE A 514 -15.03 16.02 6.44
C ILE A 514 -15.68 17.35 5.99
N MET A 515 -17.00 17.39 5.78
CA MET A 515 -17.66 18.51 5.09
C MET A 515 -18.25 19.59 6.02
N ARG A 516 -18.31 19.41 7.35
CA ARG A 516 -18.88 20.40 8.28
C ARG A 516 -18.16 20.46 9.64
N GLY A 517 -16.90 20.91 9.64
CA GLY A 517 -16.26 21.39 10.87
C GLY A 517 -16.05 20.35 11.99
N GLY A 518 -15.93 19.06 11.66
CA GLY A 518 -15.48 18.03 12.62
C GLY A 518 -16.55 17.41 13.52
N VAL A 519 -17.84 17.73 13.35
CA VAL A 519 -18.91 17.05 14.09
C VAL A 519 -19.29 15.75 13.39
N GLU A 520 -19.19 14.63 14.12
CA GLU A 520 -19.59 13.30 13.68
C GLU A 520 -21.11 13.29 13.44
N THR A 521 -21.54 13.41 12.18
CA THR A 521 -22.98 13.41 11.86
C THR A 521 -23.51 11.98 11.85
N SER A 522 -24.73 11.80 12.37
CA SER A 522 -25.44 10.52 12.40
C SER A 522 -25.73 10.00 10.99
N GLY A 523 -24.78 9.28 10.39
CA GLY A 523 -24.95 8.77 9.02
C GLY A 523 -23.75 8.03 8.42
N HIS A 524 -22.55 8.19 8.99
CA HIS A 524 -21.37 7.46 8.54
C HIS A 524 -21.28 6.04 9.13
N ASP A 525 -20.50 5.20 8.47
CA ASP A 525 -20.31 3.78 8.80
C ASP A 525 -19.25 3.52 9.89
N GLY A 526 -18.76 4.54 10.58
CA GLY A 526 -17.74 4.40 11.62
C GLY A 526 -16.30 4.29 11.13
N LEU A 527 -16.08 4.11 9.82
CA LEU A 527 -14.73 3.99 9.24
C LEU A 527 -14.35 5.29 8.52
N LYS A 528 -13.08 5.68 8.63
CA LYS A 528 -12.56 6.95 8.07
C LYS A 528 -11.82 6.77 6.75
N HIS A 529 -11.45 5.53 6.38
CA HIS A 529 -10.63 5.24 5.21
C HIS A 529 -11.27 4.19 4.30
N PRO A 530 -11.23 4.37 2.98
CA PRO A 530 -10.63 5.53 2.33
C PRO A 530 -11.59 6.73 2.47
N PRO A 531 -11.05 7.95 2.48
CA PRO A 531 -11.86 9.10 2.79
C PRO A 531 -12.75 9.51 1.61
N GLN A 532 -12.30 9.34 0.37
CA GLN A 532 -12.92 10.00 -0.78
C GLN A 532 -13.27 9.05 -1.93
N GLU A 533 -12.63 7.89 -1.99
CA GLU A 533 -12.67 7.02 -3.16
C GLU A 533 -13.62 5.84 -2.98
N ASN A 534 -14.21 5.71 -1.79
CA ASN A 534 -15.22 4.71 -1.53
C ASN A 534 -16.52 5.05 -2.27
N LEU A 535 -17.11 4.06 -2.93
CA LEU A 535 -18.40 4.20 -3.62
C LEU A 535 -19.51 4.71 -2.69
N MET A 536 -19.44 4.41 -1.39
CA MET A 536 -20.40 4.90 -0.39
C MET A 536 -20.07 6.31 0.13
N HIS A 537 -19.20 7.07 -0.52
CA HIS A 537 -18.99 8.48 -0.19
C HIS A 537 -20.22 9.31 -0.58
N ALA A 538 -20.68 10.19 0.31
CA ALA A 538 -21.96 10.89 0.12
C ALA A 538 -21.96 11.95 -1.01
N ASN A 539 -20.79 12.54 -1.31
CA ASN A 539 -20.72 13.76 -2.14
C ASN A 539 -19.73 13.70 -3.30
N ASN A 540 -18.89 12.66 -3.37
CA ASN A 540 -17.79 12.69 -4.33
C ASN A 540 -18.30 12.23 -5.69
N PRO A 541 -17.75 12.78 -6.77
CA PRO A 541 -18.19 12.39 -8.10
C PRO A 541 -17.87 10.91 -8.36
N ALA A 542 -18.62 10.33 -9.30
CA ALA A 542 -18.43 8.96 -9.78
C ALA A 542 -17.04 8.71 -10.39
N THR A 543 -16.34 9.76 -10.80
CA THR A 543 -14.94 9.72 -11.25
C THR A 543 -13.95 9.78 -10.08
N GLN A 544 -14.40 9.56 -8.85
CA GLN A 544 -13.55 9.50 -7.66
C GLN A 544 -14.01 8.38 -6.73
N ALA A 545 -15.30 8.31 -6.41
CA ALA A 545 -15.89 7.33 -5.50
C ALA A 545 -16.29 6.05 -6.24
N GLN A 546 -15.36 5.10 -6.41
CA GLN A 546 -15.60 3.89 -7.22
C GLN A 546 -15.49 2.58 -6.44
N ASP A 547 -14.81 2.58 -5.29
CA ASP A 547 -14.31 1.35 -4.70
C ASP A 547 -15.15 0.88 -3.49
N LEU A 548 -15.23 -0.44 -3.28
CA LEU A 548 -15.82 -1.10 -2.10
C LEU A 548 -14.82 -2.03 -1.43
N ASP A 549 -14.70 -1.94 -0.11
CA ASP A 549 -13.76 -2.73 0.69
C ASP A 549 -14.31 -4.11 1.07
N LEU A 550 -13.42 -5.01 1.52
CA LEU A 550 -13.78 -6.38 1.87
C LEU A 550 -14.77 -6.43 3.05
N LEU A 551 -14.73 -5.48 3.97
CA LEU A 551 -15.68 -5.40 5.08
C LEU A 551 -17.09 -5.00 4.59
N GLN A 552 -17.18 -4.07 3.63
CA GLN A 552 -18.43 -3.74 2.91
C GLN A 552 -18.97 -4.95 2.15
N VAL A 553 -18.11 -5.69 1.44
CA VAL A 553 -18.51 -6.94 0.79
C VAL A 553 -19.07 -7.95 1.80
N LYS A 554 -18.40 -8.14 2.94
CA LYS A 554 -18.90 -9.03 4.00
C LYS A 554 -20.26 -8.59 4.52
N ALA A 555 -20.51 -7.29 4.63
CA ALA A 555 -21.81 -6.74 5.04
C ALA A 555 -22.90 -6.97 4.00
N ILE A 556 -22.62 -6.65 2.73
CA ILE A 556 -23.54 -6.81 1.60
C ILE A 556 -24.12 -8.24 1.56
N HIS A 557 -23.25 -9.25 1.69
CA HIS A 557 -23.65 -10.66 1.65
C HIS A 557 -24.35 -11.16 2.92
N ARG A 558 -24.63 -10.28 3.88
CA ARG A 558 -25.53 -10.55 5.03
C ARG A 558 -26.94 -9.98 4.80
N SER A 559 -27.16 -9.23 3.72
CA SER A 559 -28.49 -8.75 3.33
C SER A 559 -29.38 -9.89 2.80
N PRO A 560 -30.66 -9.97 3.21
CA PRO A 560 -31.63 -10.89 2.63
C PRO A 560 -31.76 -10.84 1.10
N LEU A 561 -31.53 -9.68 0.48
CA LEU A 561 -31.63 -9.51 -0.98
C LEU A 561 -30.55 -10.29 -1.74
N THR A 562 -29.44 -10.61 -1.07
CA THR A 562 -28.30 -11.32 -1.66
C THR A 562 -28.34 -12.82 -1.37
N ARG A 563 -29.49 -13.39 -0.99
CA ARG A 563 -29.52 -14.80 -0.59
C ARG A 563 -29.66 -15.73 -1.77
#